data_AF-A0A1V8STV6-F1
#
_entry.id   AF-A0A1V8STV6-F1
#
_cell.length_a   1.000
_cell.length_b   1.000
_cell.length_c   1.000
_cell.angle_alpha   90.00
_cell.angle_beta   90.00
_cell.angle_gamma   90.00
#
_symmetry.space_group_name_H-M   'P 1'
#
loop_
_entity.id
_entity.type
_entity.pdbx_description
1 polymer ?
#
loop_
_entity_poly.entity_id
_entity_poly.type
_entity_poly.pdbx_seq_one_letter_code
_entity_poly.pdbx_strand_id
1 'polypeptide(L)'
;MAGGLVKYRKLGRTSSHRKALLRNLVTSLIEHESIQTTWHKAKEAQRMAEKLITLGKKNTEASKRSAMSKLFRPHDILPRLFGPLAARYANRPGGYTRVLRIEPIKEDQAPSAILELVDGPKDMRFAMTARTIAKTRTNEQELNDMTRANIAKVTRYRKDADGELEEMVQRFERLEEEGDEGVEEVRKKRVYPKLERSR
;
A
#
# COMPACT_ATOMS: atom_id res chain seq x y z
N MET A 1 -9.91 -20.14 -33.80
CA MET A 1 -10.10 -18.68 -33.60
C MET A 1 -8.91 -18.14 -32.81
N ALA A 2 -8.00 -17.43 -33.47
CA ALA A 2 -6.87 -16.76 -32.81
C ALA A 2 -7.43 -15.63 -31.92
N GLY A 3 -7.27 -15.78 -30.60
CA GLY A 3 -8.05 -15.07 -29.58
C GLY A 3 -7.75 -13.57 -29.43
N GLY A 4 -8.74 -12.83 -28.92
CA GLY A 4 -8.65 -11.39 -28.67
C GLY A 4 -7.86 -10.99 -27.40
N LEU A 5 -7.66 -9.68 -27.24
CA LEU A 5 -6.90 -9.10 -26.12
C LEU A 5 -7.51 -9.46 -24.76
N VAL A 6 -6.66 -9.86 -23.80
CA VAL A 6 -7.07 -10.21 -22.44
C VAL A 6 -7.42 -8.96 -21.62
N LYS A 7 -8.63 -8.92 -21.06
CA LYS A 7 -9.16 -7.79 -20.25
C LYS A 7 -8.42 -7.54 -18.92
N TYR A 8 -7.76 -8.56 -18.38
CA TYR A 8 -7.05 -8.54 -17.09
C TYR A 8 -6.04 -9.68 -17.02
N ARG A 9 -5.05 -9.57 -16.14
CA ARG A 9 -4.03 -10.62 -15.97
C ARG A 9 -4.65 -11.91 -15.43
N LYS A 10 -4.28 -13.04 -16.03
CA LYS A 10 -4.74 -14.36 -15.58
C LYS A 10 -3.96 -14.88 -14.36
N LEU A 11 -2.77 -14.32 -14.08
CA LEU A 11 -1.91 -14.63 -12.93
C LEU A 11 -1.56 -16.13 -12.78
N GLY A 12 -1.54 -16.86 -13.90
CA GLY A 12 -1.29 -18.31 -13.93
C GLY A 12 -2.31 -19.11 -13.10
N ARG A 13 -3.57 -18.64 -12.98
CA ARG A 13 -4.58 -19.26 -12.11
C ARG A 13 -5.92 -19.46 -12.82
N THR A 14 -6.62 -20.51 -12.39
CA THR A 14 -8.03 -20.74 -12.74
C THR A 14 -8.91 -19.56 -12.28
N SER A 15 -10.12 -19.47 -12.83
CA SER A 15 -11.01 -18.33 -12.55
C SER A 15 -11.38 -18.22 -11.06
N SER A 16 -11.73 -19.33 -10.42
CA SER A 16 -12.07 -19.39 -9.00
C SER A 16 -10.90 -19.01 -8.10
N HIS A 17 -9.73 -19.61 -8.33
CA HIS A 17 -8.52 -19.33 -7.54
C HIS A 17 -8.05 -17.88 -7.73
N ARG A 18 -8.11 -17.33 -8.96
CA ARG A 18 -7.77 -15.91 -9.18
C ARG A 18 -8.71 -14.97 -8.41
N LYS A 19 -10.01 -15.23 -8.42
CA LYS A 19 -10.99 -14.45 -7.64
C LYS A 19 -10.67 -14.53 -6.15
N ALA A 20 -10.42 -15.73 -5.61
CA ALA A 20 -10.01 -15.93 -4.23
C ALA A 20 -8.73 -15.15 -3.89
N LEU A 21 -7.68 -15.27 -4.70
CA LEU A 21 -6.42 -14.54 -4.48
C LEU A 21 -6.64 -13.02 -4.35
N LEU A 22 -7.42 -12.42 -5.26
CA LEU A 22 -7.67 -10.98 -5.23
C LEU A 22 -8.50 -10.56 -4.02
N ARG A 23 -9.50 -11.36 -3.63
CA ARG A 23 -10.28 -11.12 -2.41
C ARG A 23 -9.38 -11.15 -1.17
N ASN A 24 -8.45 -12.10 -1.11
CA ASN A 24 -7.48 -12.21 -0.01
C ASN A 24 -6.58 -10.98 0.05
N LEU A 25 -5.94 -10.61 -1.06
CA LEU A 25 -5.03 -9.45 -1.12
C LEU A 25 -5.74 -8.15 -0.71
N VAL A 26 -6.97 -7.92 -1.16
CA VAL A 26 -7.71 -6.69 -0.79
C VAL A 26 -8.19 -6.73 0.66
N THR A 27 -8.59 -7.90 1.16
CA THR A 27 -8.93 -8.08 2.59
C THR A 27 -7.72 -7.72 3.45
N SER A 28 -6.53 -8.26 3.14
CA SER A 28 -5.29 -7.95 3.85
C SER A 28 -4.85 -6.49 3.68
N LEU A 29 -5.09 -5.88 2.51
CA LEU A 29 -4.81 -4.46 2.30
C LEU A 29 -5.66 -3.57 3.22
N ILE A 30 -6.96 -3.83 3.35
CA ILE A 30 -7.83 -3.02 4.21
C ILE A 30 -7.51 -3.25 5.70
N GLU A 31 -7.08 -4.46 6.05
CA GLU A 31 -6.69 -4.81 7.42
C GLU A 31 -5.34 -4.18 7.82
N HIS A 32 -4.32 -4.30 6.99
CA HIS A 32 -2.96 -3.87 7.35
C HIS A 32 -2.56 -2.52 6.80
N GLU A 33 -3.37 -1.92 5.91
CA GLU A 33 -3.16 -0.68 5.16
C GLU A 33 -1.98 -0.67 4.18
N SER A 34 -1.05 -1.62 4.31
CA SER A 34 0.07 -1.83 3.39
C SER A 34 0.42 -3.32 3.32
N ILE A 35 0.62 -3.82 2.10
CA ILE A 35 1.02 -5.21 1.84
C ILE A 35 2.16 -5.27 0.82
N GLN A 36 3.04 -6.25 0.98
CA GLN A 36 4.13 -6.55 0.04
C GLN A 36 3.76 -7.78 -0.79
N THR A 37 3.83 -7.67 -2.12
CA THR A 37 3.54 -8.78 -3.03
C THR A 37 4.23 -8.60 -4.38
N THR A 38 4.08 -9.53 -5.30
CA THR A 38 4.59 -9.38 -6.67
C THR A 38 3.86 -8.23 -7.40
N TRP A 39 4.58 -7.44 -8.18
CA TRP A 39 4.05 -6.29 -8.94
C TRP A 39 2.75 -6.60 -9.69
N HIS A 40 2.70 -7.73 -10.37
CA HIS A 40 1.56 -8.16 -11.16
C HIS A 40 0.30 -8.41 -10.31
N LYS A 41 0.46 -8.99 -9.12
CA LYS A 41 -0.63 -9.20 -8.16
C LYS A 41 -1.07 -7.88 -7.55
N ALA A 42 -0.12 -7.03 -7.16
CA ALA A 42 -0.40 -5.69 -6.61
C ALA A 42 -1.25 -4.87 -7.59
N LYS A 43 -0.91 -4.86 -8.88
CA LYS A 43 -1.66 -4.13 -9.92
C LYS A 43 -3.08 -4.64 -10.14
N GLU A 44 -3.34 -5.94 -10.03
CA GLU A 44 -4.72 -6.46 -10.13
C GLU A 44 -5.51 -6.20 -8.84
N ALA A 45 -4.88 -6.34 -7.67
CA ALA A 45 -5.51 -6.01 -6.38
C ALA A 45 -5.84 -4.52 -6.27
N GLN A 46 -4.99 -3.64 -6.81
CA GLN A 46 -5.19 -2.18 -6.89
C GLN A 46 -6.58 -1.84 -7.46
N ARG A 47 -6.92 -2.41 -8.63
CA ARG A 47 -8.18 -2.16 -9.34
C ARG A 47 -9.40 -2.59 -8.51
N MET A 48 -9.28 -3.67 -7.75
CA MET A 48 -10.36 -4.18 -6.90
C MET A 48 -10.51 -3.34 -5.62
N ALA A 49 -9.39 -2.96 -5.00
CA ALA A 49 -9.35 -2.13 -3.80
C ALA A 49 -9.96 -0.74 -4.04
N GLU A 50 -9.59 -0.07 -5.14
CA GLU A 50 -10.13 1.26 -5.46
C GLU A 50 -11.66 1.23 -5.65
N LYS A 51 -12.19 0.19 -6.29
CA LYS A 51 -13.64 -0.02 -6.43
C LYS A 51 -14.32 -0.27 -5.10
N LEU A 52 -13.69 -1.02 -4.19
CA LEU A 52 -14.24 -1.27 -2.85
C LEU A 52 -14.29 0.01 -2.02
N ILE A 53 -13.25 0.83 -2.05
CA ILE A 53 -13.25 2.13 -1.36
C ILE A 53 -14.31 3.05 -1.95
N THR A 54 -14.51 3.03 -3.28
CA THR A 54 -15.61 3.76 -3.94
C THR A 54 -16.98 3.31 -3.43
N LEU A 55 -17.19 2.01 -3.20
CA LEU A 55 -18.42 1.49 -2.58
C LEU A 55 -18.54 1.97 -1.12
N GLY A 56 -17.43 1.96 -0.39
CA GLY A 56 -17.32 2.49 0.98
C GLY A 56 -17.83 3.92 1.07
N LYS A 57 -17.35 4.80 0.17
CA LYS A 57 -17.77 6.21 0.08
C LYS A 57 -19.27 6.39 -0.23
N LYS A 58 -19.86 5.53 -1.07
CA LYS A 58 -21.29 5.58 -1.40
C LYS A 58 -22.18 5.22 -0.21
N ASN A 59 -21.72 4.31 0.65
CA ASN A 59 -22.37 3.88 1.88
C ASN A 59 -23.87 3.53 1.77
N THR A 60 -24.31 2.98 0.63
CA THR A 60 -25.67 2.45 0.49
C THR A 60 -25.74 0.99 0.89
N GLU A 61 -26.93 0.49 1.22
CA GLU A 61 -27.17 -0.93 1.52
C GLU A 61 -26.74 -1.85 0.36
N ALA A 62 -27.03 -1.45 -0.88
CA ALA A 62 -26.55 -2.13 -2.08
C ALA A 62 -25.01 -2.15 -2.16
N SER A 63 -24.34 -1.07 -1.74
CA SER A 63 -22.89 -0.99 -1.69
C SER A 63 -22.30 -1.94 -0.65
N LYS A 64 -22.93 -2.05 0.53
CA LYS A 64 -22.55 -2.99 1.59
C LYS A 64 -22.65 -4.44 1.14
N ARG A 65 -23.78 -4.84 0.54
CA ARG A 65 -23.96 -6.19 -0.04
C ARG A 65 -22.93 -6.49 -1.13
N SER A 66 -22.68 -5.52 -2.01
CA SER A 66 -21.69 -5.65 -3.08
C SER A 66 -20.27 -5.80 -2.53
N ALA A 67 -19.92 -5.10 -1.45
CA ALA A 67 -18.62 -5.23 -0.77
C ALA A 67 -18.48 -6.58 -0.08
N MET A 68 -19.53 -7.06 0.61
CA MET A 68 -19.56 -8.35 1.31
C MET A 68 -19.19 -9.52 0.38
N SER A 69 -19.71 -9.53 -0.85
CA SER A 69 -19.38 -10.55 -1.85
C SER A 69 -17.90 -10.58 -2.30
N LYS A 70 -17.16 -9.49 -2.09
CA LYS A 70 -15.77 -9.31 -2.57
C LYS A 70 -14.72 -9.41 -1.45
N LEU A 71 -15.12 -9.67 -0.20
CA LEU A 71 -14.22 -9.79 0.95
C LEU A 71 -14.27 -11.21 1.51
N PHE A 72 -13.20 -11.69 2.15
CA PHE A 72 -13.22 -13.00 2.82
C PHE A 72 -13.76 -12.93 4.25
N ARG A 73 -13.43 -11.87 4.99
CA ARG A 73 -13.88 -11.62 6.36
C ARG A 73 -14.69 -10.32 6.41
N PRO A 74 -15.92 -10.31 5.88
CA PRO A 74 -16.68 -9.08 5.75
C PRO A 74 -17.01 -8.45 7.12
N HIS A 75 -17.29 -9.26 8.15
CA HIS A 75 -17.64 -8.73 9.47
C HIS A 75 -16.53 -7.86 10.09
N ASP A 76 -15.27 -8.27 9.95
CA ASP A 76 -14.12 -7.51 10.48
C ASP A 76 -13.79 -6.28 9.62
N ILE A 77 -13.97 -6.41 8.31
CA ILE A 77 -13.43 -5.46 7.33
C ILE A 77 -14.43 -4.37 6.94
N LEU A 78 -15.73 -4.68 6.91
CA LEU A 78 -16.78 -3.72 6.55
C LEU A 78 -16.80 -2.49 7.46
N PRO A 79 -16.70 -2.59 8.80
CA PRO A 79 -16.66 -1.41 9.67
C PRO A 79 -15.49 -0.47 9.33
N ARG A 80 -14.31 -1.02 9.00
CA ARG A 80 -13.15 -0.21 8.60
C ARG A 80 -13.34 0.45 7.25
N LEU A 81 -13.92 -0.27 6.29
CA LEU A 81 -14.17 0.21 4.94
C LEU A 81 -15.21 1.34 4.87
N PHE A 82 -16.33 1.18 5.59
CA PHE A 82 -17.44 2.15 5.59
C PHE A 82 -17.34 3.22 6.69
N GLY A 83 -16.41 3.08 7.63
CA GLY A 83 -16.11 4.08 8.65
C GLY A 83 -14.82 4.85 8.35
N PRO A 84 -13.68 4.53 9.00
CA PRO A 84 -12.43 5.27 8.86
C PRO A 84 -11.97 5.52 7.42
N LEU A 85 -12.00 4.51 6.54
CA LEU A 85 -11.54 4.68 5.16
C LEU A 85 -12.49 5.54 4.32
N ALA A 86 -13.80 5.41 4.51
CA ALA A 86 -14.77 6.26 3.84
C ALA A 86 -14.59 7.73 4.24
N ALA A 87 -14.37 8.00 5.53
CA ALA A 87 -14.10 9.34 6.03
C ALA A 87 -12.77 9.91 5.51
N ARG A 88 -11.69 9.11 5.52
CA ARG A 88 -10.37 9.50 5.00
C ARG A 88 -10.44 9.94 3.54
N TYR A 89 -11.20 9.22 2.71
CA TYR A 89 -11.22 9.44 1.27
C TYR A 89 -12.44 10.21 0.75
N ALA A 90 -13.24 10.82 1.64
CA ALA A 90 -14.45 11.55 1.29
C ALA A 90 -14.23 12.56 0.14
N ASN A 91 -13.18 13.38 0.27
CA ASN A 91 -12.87 14.46 -0.67
C ASN A 91 -11.92 14.04 -1.82
N ARG A 92 -11.41 12.81 -1.82
CA ARG A 92 -10.45 12.33 -2.82
C ARG A 92 -11.16 11.70 -4.04
N PRO A 93 -10.99 12.23 -5.27
CA PRO A 93 -11.65 11.72 -6.48
C PRO A 93 -10.85 10.56 -7.11
N GLY A 94 -10.82 9.41 -6.45
CA GLY A 94 -10.09 8.22 -6.91
C GLY A 94 -8.62 8.21 -6.50
N GLY A 95 -7.88 7.16 -6.91
CA GLY A 95 -6.46 7.02 -6.56
C GLY A 95 -6.22 6.82 -5.06
N TYR A 96 -7.01 5.93 -4.44
CA TYR A 96 -6.95 5.61 -3.01
C TYR A 96 -5.80 4.67 -2.63
N THR A 97 -5.16 4.09 -3.64
CA THR A 97 -4.10 3.11 -3.45
C THR A 97 -2.86 3.52 -4.22
N ARG A 98 -1.70 3.12 -3.73
CA ARG A 98 -0.42 3.33 -4.39
C ARG A 98 0.31 2.00 -4.54
N VAL A 99 0.93 1.81 -5.70
CA VAL A 99 1.82 0.67 -5.95
C VAL A 99 3.23 1.20 -6.14
N LEU A 100 4.12 0.87 -5.21
CA LEU A 100 5.53 1.22 -5.25
C LEU A 100 6.33 -0.02 -5.63
N ARG A 101 7.23 0.08 -6.61
CA ARG A 101 8.15 -1.01 -6.93
C ARG A 101 9.20 -1.12 -5.82
N ILE A 102 9.55 -2.35 -5.48
CA ILE A 102 10.63 -2.68 -4.56
C ILE A 102 11.51 -3.76 -5.18
N GLU A 103 12.66 -3.98 -4.57
CA GLU A 103 13.53 -5.10 -4.93
C GLU A 103 12.82 -6.46 -4.74
N PRO A 104 13.20 -7.49 -5.52
CA PRO A 104 12.65 -8.83 -5.35
C PRO A 104 12.86 -9.36 -3.93
N ILE A 105 11.75 -9.65 -3.25
CA ILE A 105 11.78 -10.14 -1.85
C ILE A 105 12.00 -11.65 -1.75
N LYS A 106 12.02 -12.36 -2.87
CA LYS A 106 12.12 -13.82 -2.95
C LYS A 106 13.31 -14.22 -3.82
N GLU A 107 13.81 -15.43 -3.57
CA GLU A 107 14.91 -16.05 -4.30
C GLU A 107 14.60 -16.26 -5.80
N ASP A 108 13.32 -16.22 -6.20
CA ASP A 108 12.84 -16.35 -7.59
C ASP A 108 13.02 -15.07 -8.44
N GLN A 109 13.59 -14.00 -7.86
CA GLN A 109 13.79 -12.70 -8.51
C GLN A 109 12.51 -12.09 -9.10
N ALA A 110 11.34 -12.49 -8.59
CA ALA A 110 10.08 -11.97 -9.10
C ALA A 110 9.93 -10.46 -8.77
N PRO A 111 9.56 -9.62 -9.76
CA PRO A 111 9.40 -8.19 -9.54
C PRO A 111 8.34 -7.95 -8.48
N SER A 112 8.74 -7.25 -7.42
CA SER A 112 7.97 -7.08 -6.20
C SER A 112 7.52 -5.63 -6.03
N ALA A 113 6.49 -5.44 -5.22
CA ALA A 113 5.86 -4.15 -4.99
C ALA A 113 5.17 -4.07 -3.63
N ILE A 114 5.12 -2.87 -3.08
CA ILE A 114 4.23 -2.51 -1.99
C ILE A 114 2.92 -1.99 -2.59
N LEU A 115 1.79 -2.54 -2.16
CA LEU A 115 0.46 -1.97 -2.38
C LEU A 115 -0.01 -1.39 -1.05
N GLU A 116 -0.27 -0.09 -1.02
CA GLU A 116 -0.65 0.64 0.18
C GLU A 116 -1.88 1.54 -0.03
N LEU A 117 -2.53 1.88 1.07
CA LEU A 117 -3.57 2.89 1.18
C LEU A 117 -2.93 4.26 1.39
N VAL A 118 -3.30 5.24 0.56
CA VAL A 118 -2.74 6.60 0.64
C VAL A 118 -3.26 7.36 1.85
N ASP A 119 -2.55 8.40 2.29
CA ASP A 119 -2.95 9.26 3.43
C ASP A 119 -3.20 8.44 4.72
N GLY A 120 -2.57 7.27 4.82
CA GLY A 120 -2.68 6.37 5.97
C GLY A 120 -1.44 6.42 6.88
N PRO A 121 -1.53 5.80 8.06
CA PRO A 121 -0.40 5.71 9.00
C PRO A 121 0.81 4.94 8.45
N LYS A 122 0.62 4.12 7.40
CA LYS A 122 1.67 3.32 6.74
C LYS A 122 1.95 3.78 5.30
N ASP A 123 1.70 5.05 4.98
CA ASP A 123 2.02 5.59 3.65
C ASP A 123 3.55 5.73 3.50
N MET A 124 4.13 4.85 2.68
CA MET A 124 5.59 4.82 2.48
C MET A 124 6.09 6.00 1.67
N ARG A 125 5.29 6.54 0.74
CA ARG A 125 5.70 7.74 0.01
C ARG A 125 5.78 8.94 0.95
N PHE A 126 4.86 9.05 1.89
CA PHE A 126 4.90 10.10 2.92
C PHE A 126 6.14 9.97 3.79
N ALA A 127 6.39 8.78 4.35
CA ALA A 127 7.58 8.54 5.18
C ALA A 127 8.90 8.79 4.42
N MET A 128 9.01 8.34 3.17
CA MET A 128 10.20 8.60 2.34
C MET A 128 10.38 10.08 2.02
N THR A 129 9.29 10.83 1.84
CA THR A 129 9.36 12.28 1.60
C THR A 129 9.86 12.99 2.86
N ALA A 130 9.33 12.65 4.03
CA ALA A 130 9.79 13.18 5.31
C ALA A 130 11.28 12.88 5.56
N ARG A 131 11.71 11.62 5.34
CA ARG A 131 13.12 11.23 5.44
C ARG A 131 14.02 12.02 4.49
N THR A 132 13.55 12.29 3.27
CA THR A 132 14.31 13.09 2.30
C THR A 132 14.48 14.52 2.78
N ILE A 133 13.42 15.13 3.34
CA ILE A 133 13.48 16.48 3.90
C ILE A 133 14.45 16.54 5.08
N ALA A 134 14.36 15.61 6.03
CA ALA A 134 15.26 15.51 7.17
C ALA A 134 16.72 15.50 6.69
N LYS A 135 17.06 14.55 5.79
CA LYS A 135 18.39 14.45 5.23
C LYS A 135 18.85 15.70 4.48
N THR A 136 17.95 16.36 3.74
CA THR A 136 18.27 17.59 3.01
C THR A 136 18.55 18.76 3.97
N ARG A 137 17.81 18.86 5.09
CA ARG A 137 18.06 19.82 6.16
C ARG A 137 19.39 19.56 6.87
N THR A 138 19.66 18.32 7.25
CA THR A 138 20.93 17.91 7.90
C THR A 138 22.14 18.25 7.05
N ASN A 139 22.03 18.12 5.72
CA ASN A 139 23.12 18.43 4.79
C ASN A 139 23.12 19.89 4.30
N GLU A 140 22.25 20.75 4.81
CA GLU A 140 22.07 22.15 4.38
C GLU A 140 21.87 22.30 2.86
N GLN A 141 21.20 21.33 2.24
CA GLN A 141 20.94 21.31 0.80
C GLN A 141 19.58 21.91 0.46
N GLU A 142 19.42 22.37 -0.78
CA GLU A 142 18.12 22.79 -1.28
C GLU A 142 17.25 21.60 -1.71
N LEU A 143 15.93 21.74 -1.55
CA LEU A 143 14.96 20.73 -1.98
C LEU A 143 14.88 20.69 -3.51
N ASN A 144 15.15 19.53 -4.09
CA ASN A 144 14.95 19.31 -5.51
C ASN A 144 13.45 19.40 -5.92
N ASP A 145 13.20 19.67 -7.20
CA ASP A 145 11.83 19.87 -7.74
C ASP A 145 10.94 18.64 -7.55
N MET A 146 11.52 17.45 -7.66
CA MET A 146 10.79 16.19 -7.46
C MET A 146 10.30 16.03 -6.02
N THR A 147 11.09 16.46 -5.04
CA THR A 147 10.73 16.43 -3.61
C THR A 147 9.66 17.47 -3.33
N ARG A 148 9.79 18.69 -3.86
CA ARG A 148 8.73 19.72 -3.79
C ARG A 148 7.39 19.21 -4.35
N ALA A 149 7.42 18.55 -5.50
CA ALA A 149 6.23 17.94 -6.09
C ALA A 149 5.68 16.75 -5.27
N ASN A 150 6.54 16.00 -4.58
CA ASN A 150 6.12 14.92 -3.69
C ASN A 150 5.43 15.45 -2.44
N ILE A 151 5.99 16.49 -1.81
CA ILE A 151 5.39 17.20 -0.67
C ILE A 151 3.97 17.62 -1.04
N ALA A 152 3.81 18.38 -2.13
CA ALA A 152 2.50 18.81 -2.60
C ALA A 152 1.51 17.65 -2.85
N LYS A 153 1.98 16.48 -3.29
CA LYS A 153 1.13 15.31 -3.54
C LYS A 153 0.69 14.60 -2.27
N VAL A 154 1.56 14.49 -1.27
CA VAL A 154 1.28 13.75 -0.04
C VAL A 154 0.53 14.60 1.00
N THR A 155 0.58 15.92 0.88
CA THR A 155 -0.15 16.83 1.77
C THR A 155 -1.54 17.22 1.26
N ARG A 156 -1.77 17.27 -0.07
CA ARG A 156 -2.99 17.82 -0.70
C ARG A 156 -4.35 17.38 -0.12
N TYR A 157 -4.50 16.12 0.30
CA TYR A 157 -5.77 15.58 0.77
C TYR A 157 -5.73 15.09 2.23
N ARG A 158 -4.63 15.35 2.92
CA ARG A 158 -4.43 14.99 4.31
C ARG A 158 -4.95 16.12 5.20
N LYS A 159 -5.60 15.80 6.31
CA LYS A 159 -6.28 16.81 7.15
C LYS A 159 -5.29 17.73 7.87
N ASP A 160 -4.34 17.14 8.59
CA ASP A 160 -3.29 17.86 9.32
C ASP A 160 -1.93 17.59 8.65
N ALA A 161 -1.85 17.97 7.38
CA ALA A 161 -0.78 17.51 6.51
C ALA A 161 0.60 18.03 6.92
N ASP A 162 0.68 19.32 7.24
CA ASP A 162 1.93 20.02 7.53
C ASP A 162 2.44 19.64 8.93
N GLY A 163 1.54 19.54 9.91
CA GLY A 163 1.86 19.08 11.26
C GLY A 163 2.35 17.62 11.27
N GLU A 164 1.58 16.69 10.67
CA GLU A 164 1.99 15.28 10.57
C GLU A 164 3.31 15.12 9.79
N LEU A 165 3.57 15.98 8.80
CA LEU A 165 4.80 15.90 8.00
C LEU A 165 5.99 16.38 8.82
N GLU A 166 5.87 17.52 9.48
CA GLU A 166 6.94 18.08 10.31
C GLU A 166 7.27 17.16 11.48
N GLU A 167 6.27 16.58 12.16
CA GLU A 167 6.48 15.58 13.21
C GLU A 167 7.27 14.37 12.70
N MET A 168 6.94 13.89 11.50
CA MET A 168 7.65 12.77 10.87
C MET A 168 9.08 13.16 10.47
N VAL A 169 9.31 14.40 10.02
CA VAL A 169 10.65 14.91 9.70
C VAL A 169 11.50 14.97 10.95
N GLN A 170 11.01 15.58 12.03
CA GLN A 170 11.69 15.63 13.34
C GLN A 170 11.97 14.24 13.91
N ARG A 171 11.07 13.28 13.67
CA ARG A 171 11.31 11.88 14.02
C ARG A 171 12.50 11.30 13.25
N PHE A 172 12.62 11.56 11.94
CA PHE A 172 13.76 11.09 11.17
C PHE A 172 15.06 11.80 11.52
N GLU A 173 15.02 13.10 11.83
CA GLU A 173 16.18 13.86 12.31
C GLU A 173 16.71 13.24 13.62
N ARG A 174 15.83 12.98 14.60
CA ARG A 174 16.22 12.27 15.84
C ARG A 174 16.79 10.88 15.60
N LEU A 175 16.19 10.11 14.69
CA LEU A 175 16.71 8.77 14.36
C LEU A 175 18.09 8.83 13.68
N GLU A 176 18.39 9.90 12.93
CA GLU A 176 19.74 10.10 12.38
C GLU A 176 20.76 10.48 13.46
N GLU A 177 20.35 11.23 14.50
CA GLU A 177 21.19 11.59 15.65
C GLU A 177 21.44 10.41 16.60
N GLU A 178 20.41 9.62 16.91
CA GLU A 178 20.48 8.45 17.79
C GLU A 178 21.27 7.28 17.16
N GLY A 179 21.38 7.28 15.82
CA GLY A 179 22.03 6.20 15.08
C GLY A 179 21.27 4.86 15.17
N ASP A 180 21.97 3.76 14.91
CA ASP A 180 21.38 2.41 14.95
C ASP A 180 21.43 1.78 16.37
N GLU A 181 21.72 2.56 17.42
CA GLU A 181 21.83 2.06 18.78
C GLU A 181 20.47 1.54 19.28
N GLY A 182 20.39 0.24 19.56
CA GLY A 182 19.16 -0.40 20.05
C GLY A 182 18.16 -0.83 18.97
N VAL A 183 18.46 -0.64 17.68
CA VAL A 183 17.62 -1.16 16.59
C VAL A 183 17.83 -2.67 16.45
N GLU A 184 16.86 -3.47 16.91
CA GLU A 184 16.90 -4.92 16.73
C GLU A 184 16.66 -5.28 15.26
N GLU A 185 17.64 -5.93 14.62
CA GLU A 185 17.53 -6.38 13.24
C GLU A 185 16.50 -7.51 13.13
N VAL A 186 15.24 -7.18 12.83
CA VAL A 186 14.16 -8.18 12.70
C VAL A 186 14.37 -8.98 11.41
N ARG A 187 15.12 -10.07 11.50
CA ARG A 187 15.24 -11.05 10.42
C ARG A 187 13.92 -11.78 10.27
N LYS A 188 13.20 -11.51 9.17
CA LYS A 188 11.96 -12.24 8.85
C LYS A 188 12.25 -13.74 8.85
N LYS A 189 11.52 -14.49 9.68
CA LYS A 189 11.58 -15.96 9.72
C LYS A 189 11.37 -16.50 8.30
N ARG A 190 12.28 -17.36 7.82
CA ARG A 190 12.11 -18.04 6.53
C ARG A 190 10.80 -18.83 6.58
N VAL A 191 9.86 -18.44 5.72
CA VAL A 191 8.56 -19.12 5.57
C VAL A 191 8.72 -20.43 4.80
N TYR A 192 9.70 -20.48 3.90
CA TYR A 192 9.99 -21.66 3.09
C TYR A 192 11.04 -22.54 3.78
N PRO A 193 10.84 -23.87 3.82
CA PRO A 193 11.87 -24.79 4.28
C PRO A 193 13.11 -24.65 3.40
N LYS A 194 14.29 -24.91 3.97
CA LYS A 194 15.51 -25.06 3.17
C LYS A 194 15.30 -26.28 2.28
N LEU A 195 15.04 -26.07 1.00
CA LEU A 195 15.08 -27.16 0.03
C LEU A 195 16.55 -27.55 -0.11
N GLU A 196 16.89 -28.80 0.19
CA GLU A 196 18.18 -29.33 -0.22
C GLU A 196 18.27 -29.15 -1.74
N ARG A 197 19.35 -28.52 -2.21
CA ARG A 197 19.59 -28.40 -3.65
C ARG A 197 19.61 -29.83 -4.19
N SER A 198 18.62 -30.20 -5.00
CA SER A 198 18.71 -31.39 -5.83
C SER A 198 20.01 -31.28 -6.60
N ARG A 199 20.94 -32.19 -6.32
CA ARG A 199 22.14 -32.37 -7.14
C ARG A 199 21.74 -32.77 -8.55
#